data_AF-A0A4Q2S846-F1
#
_entry.id   AF-A0A4Q2S846-F1
#
_cell.length_a   1.000
_cell.length_b   1.000
_cell.length_c   1.000
_cell.angle_alpha   90.00
_cell.angle_beta   90.00
_cell.angle_gamma   90.00
#
_symmetry.space_group_name_H-M   'P 1'
#
loop_
_entity.id
_entity.type
_entity.pdbx_description
1 polymer ?
#
loop_
_entity_poly.entity_id
_entity_poly.type
_entity_poly.pdbx_seq_one_letter_code
_entity_poly.pdbx_strand_id
1 'polypeptide(L)'
;MAMQPSLEPDDARRRLREAAVHHGLRIFDAVPAQNAAASVWWPEPLDPEGFVGTAAELGMRILHIEEPHSEMIEDWGLAMFALDGVLHWYECGRSAGDPEDDDDVTVEIEEEDELPTPAGDATGRTKREVMAMVKAIVDDPEYDPYHLDVEAVLDRHAGSLTPDERANVDMEARIRFSPVFDALRRRARPIAESLVSQHAPDPFLSYDMKVVDWVRERAPELEPRMASYVAPWIDEKLDKDRQRAYRRAEDAARDVLASLDPETRDRFGFASRNAIRDGMVAEAVDELSETLEHFDRLRDHVLYKMRGLEEELYGLSREKRYATVAQALAQRLPSKAAVARELGITPNTLNRLLTSYPQDVDIDESDHLRRLLEANQ
;
A
#
# COMPACT_ATOMS: atom_id res chain seq x y z
N MET A 1 31.56 -18.68 -27.32
CA MET A 1 30.51 -18.39 -26.34
C MET A 1 29.25 -18.08 -27.11
N ALA A 2 28.26 -18.97 -27.06
CA ALA A 2 26.97 -18.71 -27.68
C ALA A 2 26.17 -17.81 -26.72
N MET A 3 25.72 -16.65 -27.21
CA MET A 3 24.75 -15.83 -26.48
C MET A 3 23.48 -16.66 -26.29
N GLN A 4 23.09 -16.87 -25.04
CA GLN A 4 21.78 -17.44 -24.74
C GLN A 4 20.70 -16.41 -25.13
N PRO A 5 19.63 -16.83 -25.80
CA PRO A 5 18.54 -15.94 -26.16
C PRO A 5 17.81 -15.49 -24.89
N SER A 6 17.62 -14.18 -24.73
CA SER A 6 16.72 -13.60 -23.74
C SER A 6 15.32 -14.18 -23.95
N LEU A 7 14.74 -14.75 -22.89
CA LEU A 7 13.35 -15.18 -22.92
C LEU A 7 12.46 -13.95 -22.86
N GLU A 8 11.67 -13.74 -23.91
CA GLU A 8 10.60 -12.74 -23.89
C GLU A 8 9.59 -13.10 -22.78
N PRO A 9 9.01 -12.12 -22.06
CA PRO A 9 8.12 -12.35 -20.91
C PRO A 9 6.94 -13.29 -21.17
N ASP A 10 6.39 -13.24 -22.39
CA ASP A 10 5.28 -14.11 -22.81
C ASP A 10 5.72 -15.57 -23.02
N ASP A 11 6.98 -15.78 -23.41
CA ASP A 11 7.59 -17.10 -23.57
C ASP A 11 7.88 -17.74 -22.21
N ALA A 12 8.27 -16.93 -21.21
CA ALA A 12 8.44 -17.38 -19.82
C ALA A 12 7.08 -17.78 -19.21
N ARG A 13 6.03 -16.97 -19.41
CA ARG A 13 4.66 -17.30 -18.98
C ARG A 13 4.11 -18.55 -19.64
N ARG A 14 4.33 -18.73 -20.95
CA ARG A 14 3.91 -19.94 -21.67
C ARG A 14 4.61 -21.18 -21.12
N ARG A 15 5.92 -21.14 -20.88
CA ARG A 15 6.68 -22.27 -20.33
C ARG A 15 6.30 -22.60 -18.90
N LEU A 16 6.01 -21.59 -18.08
CA LEU A 16 5.45 -21.78 -16.72
C LEU A 16 4.11 -22.51 -16.77
N ARG A 17 3.23 -22.15 -17.72
CA ARG A 17 1.95 -22.82 -17.93
C ARG A 17 2.11 -24.26 -18.44
N GLU A 18 2.99 -24.48 -19.41
CA GLU A 18 3.25 -25.82 -19.97
C GLU A 18 3.85 -26.76 -18.91
N ALA A 19 4.81 -26.29 -18.13
CA ALA A 19 5.40 -27.04 -17.02
C ALA A 19 4.37 -27.34 -15.94
N ALA A 20 3.53 -26.36 -15.60
CA ALA A 20 2.44 -26.56 -14.67
C ALA A 20 1.48 -27.68 -15.15
N VAL A 21 0.96 -27.58 -16.38
CA VAL A 21 0.04 -28.57 -16.95
C VAL A 21 0.66 -29.97 -16.98
N HIS A 22 1.97 -30.09 -17.25
CA HIS A 22 2.69 -31.37 -17.22
C HIS A 22 2.68 -32.03 -15.83
N HIS A 23 2.56 -31.24 -14.76
CA HIS A 23 2.47 -31.69 -13.37
C HIS A 23 1.02 -31.74 -12.84
N GLY A 24 0.02 -31.72 -13.73
CA GLY A 24 -1.39 -31.87 -13.38
C GLY A 24 -2.07 -30.58 -12.90
N LEU A 25 -1.43 -29.43 -13.06
CA LEU A 25 -1.99 -28.13 -12.69
C LEU A 25 -2.97 -27.57 -13.72
N ARG A 26 -4.06 -26.99 -13.23
CA ARG A 26 -4.93 -26.11 -14.02
C ARG A 26 -4.66 -24.64 -13.65
N ILE A 27 -4.54 -23.80 -14.68
CA ILE A 27 -4.35 -22.34 -14.56
C ILE A 27 -5.48 -21.66 -15.34
N PHE A 28 -6.27 -20.81 -14.68
CA PHE A 28 -7.41 -20.11 -15.30
C PHE A 28 -7.00 -18.81 -16.00
N ASP A 29 -7.62 -18.49 -17.14
CA ASP A 29 -7.14 -17.46 -18.08
C ASP A 29 -7.61 -16.02 -17.81
N ALA A 30 -8.47 -15.77 -16.81
CA ALA A 30 -9.18 -14.50 -16.68
C ALA A 30 -9.14 -13.85 -15.29
N VAL A 31 -7.96 -13.80 -14.66
CA VAL A 31 -7.80 -13.13 -13.35
C VAL A 31 -6.84 -11.93 -13.49
N PRO A 32 -7.25 -10.71 -13.11
CA PRO A 32 -6.35 -9.55 -13.07
C PRO A 32 -5.11 -9.85 -12.21
N ALA A 33 -3.92 -9.38 -12.62
CA ALA A 33 -2.62 -9.74 -12.01
C ALA A 33 -2.57 -9.63 -10.47
N GLN A 34 -3.37 -8.74 -9.89
CA GLN A 34 -3.52 -8.49 -8.46
C GLN A 34 -4.33 -9.56 -7.69
N ASN A 35 -4.92 -10.55 -8.37
CA ASN A 35 -5.73 -11.63 -7.77
C ASN A 35 -5.24 -13.04 -8.16
N ALA A 36 -4.06 -13.16 -8.79
CA ALA A 36 -3.53 -14.43 -9.31
C ALA A 36 -3.24 -15.50 -8.22
N ALA A 37 -3.19 -15.11 -6.94
CA ALA A 37 -2.99 -16.01 -5.80
C ALA A 37 -4.18 -16.98 -5.56
N ALA A 38 -5.34 -16.76 -6.18
CA ALA A 38 -6.58 -17.49 -5.88
C ALA A 38 -6.95 -18.60 -6.87
N SER A 39 -6.10 -18.95 -7.84
CA SER A 39 -6.52 -19.73 -9.02
C SER A 39 -5.82 -21.08 -9.21
N VAL A 40 -5.37 -21.74 -8.14
CA VAL A 40 -4.66 -23.02 -8.23
C VAL A 40 -5.26 -24.06 -7.29
N TRP A 41 -5.66 -25.21 -7.83
CA TRP A 41 -6.24 -26.35 -7.10
C TRP A 41 -5.39 -27.61 -7.30
N TRP A 42 -5.25 -28.44 -6.26
CA TRP A 42 -4.61 -29.76 -6.31
C TRP A 42 -5.31 -30.81 -5.45
N PRO A 43 -5.24 -32.09 -5.85
CA PRO A 43 -5.62 -33.21 -5.00
C PRO A 43 -4.59 -33.48 -3.88
N GLU A 44 -5.10 -33.58 -2.65
CA GLU A 44 -4.50 -33.98 -1.35
C GLU A 44 -3.63 -35.29 -1.35
N PRO A 45 -2.92 -35.68 -0.25
CA PRO A 45 -1.76 -35.02 0.38
C PRO A 45 -0.69 -36.04 0.88
N LEU A 46 0.54 -36.12 0.35
CA LEU A 46 1.51 -37.08 0.94
C LEU A 46 2.96 -36.62 1.14
N ASP A 47 3.39 -35.41 0.74
CA ASP A 47 4.75 -34.98 1.03
C ASP A 47 4.95 -33.45 1.02
N PRO A 48 4.74 -32.76 2.16
CA PRO A 48 4.97 -31.32 2.29
C PRO A 48 6.45 -30.92 2.12
N GLU A 49 7.39 -31.79 2.49
CA GLU A 49 8.83 -31.51 2.35
C GLU A 49 9.28 -31.69 0.89
N GLY A 50 8.79 -32.73 0.22
CA GLY A 50 8.93 -32.90 -1.23
C GLY A 50 8.28 -31.78 -2.04
N PHE A 51 7.21 -31.17 -1.53
CA PHE A 51 6.54 -30.01 -2.13
C PHE A 51 7.41 -28.75 -2.09
N VAL A 52 7.93 -28.37 -0.92
CA VAL A 52 8.85 -27.23 -0.78
C VAL A 52 10.11 -27.46 -1.63
N GLY A 53 10.62 -28.70 -1.64
CA GLY A 53 11.75 -29.10 -2.47
C GLY A 53 11.47 -28.94 -3.97
N THR A 54 10.33 -29.44 -4.46
CA THR A 54 9.95 -29.39 -5.88
C THR A 54 9.63 -27.96 -6.34
N ALA A 55 8.96 -27.16 -5.51
CA ALA A 55 8.67 -25.76 -5.80
C ALA A 55 9.95 -24.90 -5.86
N ALA A 56 10.88 -25.14 -4.94
CA ALA A 56 12.20 -24.50 -4.96
C ALA A 56 13.04 -24.94 -6.18
N GLU A 57 13.03 -26.23 -6.52
CA GLU A 57 13.75 -26.77 -7.67
C GLU A 57 13.17 -26.28 -9.01
N LEU A 58 11.84 -26.12 -9.10
CA LEU A 58 11.16 -25.53 -10.25
C LEU A 58 11.46 -24.03 -10.37
N GLY A 59 11.44 -23.29 -9.27
CA GLY A 59 11.84 -21.87 -9.23
C GLY A 59 13.29 -21.66 -9.68
N MET A 60 14.22 -22.50 -9.21
CA MET A 60 15.62 -22.47 -9.62
C MET A 60 15.80 -22.84 -11.10
N ARG A 61 15.08 -23.86 -11.60
CA ARG A 61 15.13 -24.28 -13.01
C ARG A 61 14.49 -23.28 -13.96
N ILE A 62 13.41 -22.60 -13.56
CA ILE A 62 12.75 -21.59 -14.40
C ILE A 62 13.65 -20.37 -14.60
N LEU A 63 14.47 -20.05 -13.61
CA LEU A 63 15.34 -18.87 -13.65
C LEU A 63 16.74 -19.14 -14.25
N HIS A 64 17.16 -20.40 -14.46
CA HIS A 64 18.47 -20.79 -15.04
C HIS A 64 19.69 -20.11 -14.36
N ILE A 65 19.64 -19.88 -13.03
CA ILE A 65 20.68 -19.16 -12.29
C ILE A 65 21.59 -20.15 -11.55
N GLU A 66 22.90 -20.08 -11.79
CA GLU A 66 23.92 -20.71 -10.92
C GLU A 66 24.43 -19.75 -9.81
N GLU A 67 24.45 -18.42 -10.02
CA GLU A 67 24.75 -17.39 -9.00
C GLU A 67 23.98 -16.06 -9.25
N PRO A 68 23.42 -15.36 -8.22
CA PRO A 68 22.52 -14.21 -8.40
C PRO A 68 23.20 -12.83 -8.53
N HIS A 69 22.63 -11.92 -9.34
CA HIS A 69 23.03 -10.51 -9.50
C HIS A 69 21.82 -9.53 -9.44
N SER A 70 22.10 -8.24 -9.21
CA SER A 70 21.16 -7.21 -8.73
C SER A 70 19.98 -6.83 -9.62
N GLU A 71 19.98 -7.16 -10.91
CA GLU A 71 18.85 -6.88 -11.82
C GLU A 71 17.75 -7.95 -11.75
N MET A 72 18.00 -9.07 -11.05
CA MET A 72 17.03 -10.17 -10.87
C MET A 72 16.07 -9.97 -9.70
N ILE A 73 16.13 -8.82 -9.02
CA ILE A 73 15.37 -8.53 -7.79
C ILE A 73 13.85 -8.43 -8.07
N GLU A 74 13.44 -7.96 -9.25
CA GLU A 74 12.01 -7.91 -9.63
C GLU A 74 11.44 -9.29 -9.96
N ASP A 75 12.20 -10.14 -10.66
CA ASP A 75 11.80 -11.51 -10.99
C ASP A 75 11.87 -12.44 -9.76
N TRP A 76 12.84 -12.21 -8.86
CA TRP A 76 12.84 -12.81 -7.52
C TRP A 76 11.64 -12.34 -6.72
N GLY A 77 11.25 -11.07 -6.84
CA GLY A 77 10.04 -10.53 -6.22
C GLY A 77 8.80 -11.29 -6.69
N LEU A 78 8.67 -11.60 -7.98
CA LEU A 78 7.54 -12.35 -8.52
C LEU A 78 7.55 -13.83 -8.13
N ALA A 79 8.72 -14.48 -8.15
CA ALA A 79 8.87 -15.88 -7.74
C ALA A 79 8.64 -16.06 -6.24
N MET A 80 9.16 -15.14 -5.41
CA MET A 80 8.90 -15.08 -3.98
C MET A 80 7.45 -14.74 -3.70
N PHE A 81 6.82 -13.84 -4.47
CA PHE A 81 5.39 -13.51 -4.34
C PHE A 81 4.49 -14.70 -4.70
N ALA A 82 4.84 -15.47 -5.73
CA ALA A 82 4.14 -16.71 -6.05
C ALA A 82 4.34 -17.78 -4.97
N LEU A 83 5.56 -17.91 -4.43
CA LEU A 83 5.86 -18.83 -3.33
C LEU A 83 5.15 -18.42 -2.03
N ASP A 84 5.08 -17.12 -1.74
CA ASP A 84 4.40 -16.54 -0.58
C ASP A 84 2.88 -16.70 -0.72
N GLY A 85 2.32 -16.51 -1.92
CA GLY A 85 0.93 -16.84 -2.22
C GLY A 85 0.62 -18.34 -2.02
N VAL A 86 1.57 -19.22 -2.35
CA VAL A 86 1.46 -20.67 -2.15
C VAL A 86 1.58 -21.06 -0.67
N LEU A 87 2.51 -20.45 0.09
CA LEU A 87 2.66 -20.68 1.53
C LEU A 87 1.47 -20.12 2.31
N HIS A 88 1.02 -18.92 1.98
CA HIS A 88 -0.17 -18.30 2.56
C HIS A 88 -1.42 -19.13 2.27
N TRP A 89 -1.55 -19.69 1.06
CA TRP A 89 -2.62 -20.63 0.74
C TRP A 89 -2.47 -21.97 1.46
N TYR A 90 -1.26 -22.49 1.70
CA TYR A 90 -1.07 -23.71 2.50
C TYR A 90 -1.42 -23.49 3.98
N GLU A 91 -1.13 -22.30 4.52
CA GLU A 91 -1.52 -21.88 5.87
C GLU A 91 -3.03 -21.60 5.99
N CYS A 92 -3.66 -21.11 4.92
CA CYS A 92 -5.08 -20.71 4.93
C CYS A 92 -6.05 -21.73 4.26
N GLY A 93 -5.54 -22.72 3.53
CA GLY A 93 -6.27 -23.47 2.50
C GLY A 93 -6.54 -24.94 2.80
N ARG A 94 -6.41 -25.38 4.05
CA ARG A 94 -6.85 -26.73 4.47
C ARG A 94 -8.39 -26.94 4.45
N SER A 95 -9.17 -26.02 3.88
CA SER A 95 -10.63 -26.01 4.03
C SER A 95 -11.40 -25.48 2.82
N ALA A 96 -11.01 -25.85 1.59
CA ALA A 96 -11.86 -25.59 0.42
C ALA A 96 -11.88 -26.79 -0.52
N GLY A 97 -13.00 -27.52 -0.47
CA GLY A 97 -13.40 -28.47 -1.49
C GLY A 97 -13.71 -27.77 -2.82
N ASP A 98 -13.49 -28.53 -3.89
CA ASP A 98 -13.52 -28.15 -5.30
C ASP A 98 -14.88 -27.55 -5.74
N PRO A 99 -14.92 -26.46 -6.52
CA PRO A 99 -16.12 -25.98 -7.19
C PRO A 99 -16.16 -26.49 -8.64
N GLU A 100 -17.01 -27.48 -8.93
CA GLU A 100 -17.46 -27.74 -10.30
C GLU A 100 -18.76 -27.00 -10.63
N ASP A 101 -18.87 -26.67 -11.92
CA ASP A 101 -19.73 -25.70 -12.60
C ASP A 101 -21.26 -25.95 -12.59
N ASP A 102 -21.97 -24.82 -12.69
CA ASP A 102 -23.24 -24.51 -13.36
C ASP A 102 -24.13 -25.64 -13.94
N ASP A 103 -25.40 -25.68 -13.50
CA ASP A 103 -26.60 -25.32 -14.30
C ASP A 103 -27.88 -25.94 -13.69
N ASP A 104 -28.94 -25.13 -13.58
CA ASP A 104 -30.37 -25.48 -13.41
C ASP A 104 -30.72 -26.80 -12.67
N VAL A 105 -30.85 -26.75 -11.35
CA VAL A 105 -31.67 -27.72 -10.60
C VAL A 105 -32.42 -27.03 -9.46
N THR A 106 -33.74 -26.94 -9.55
CA THR A 106 -34.61 -26.83 -8.38
C THR A 106 -34.47 -28.11 -7.56
N VAL A 107 -33.67 -28.07 -6.50
CA VAL A 107 -33.55 -29.18 -5.54
C VAL A 107 -34.62 -28.99 -4.47
N GLU A 108 -35.66 -29.81 -4.55
CA GLU A 108 -36.44 -30.18 -3.37
C GLU A 108 -35.47 -30.82 -2.36
N ILE A 109 -35.45 -30.30 -1.13
CA ILE A 109 -34.62 -30.83 -0.05
C ILE A 109 -35.22 -32.19 0.33
N GLU A 110 -34.76 -33.27 -0.30
CA GLU A 110 -34.96 -34.62 0.21
C GLU A 110 -34.01 -34.83 1.41
N GLU A 111 -34.62 -35.22 2.52
CA GLU A 111 -33.94 -35.67 3.73
C GLU A 111 -33.14 -36.95 3.45
N GLU A 112 -31.95 -37.01 4.05
CA GLU A 112 -31.16 -38.21 4.36
C GLU A 112 -30.52 -38.99 3.20
N ASP A 113 -29.18 -38.94 3.16
CA ASP A 113 -28.40 -40.18 3.10
C ASP A 113 -27.13 -40.06 3.96
N GLU A 114 -27.00 -40.99 4.90
CA GLU A 114 -25.96 -41.07 5.92
C GLU A 114 -24.57 -41.35 5.31
N LEU A 115 -23.69 -40.35 5.32
CA LEU A 115 -22.26 -40.60 5.19
C LEU A 115 -21.72 -41.33 6.44
N PRO A 116 -20.80 -42.29 6.28
CA PRO A 116 -20.32 -43.12 7.39
C PRO A 116 -19.63 -42.27 8.45
N THR A 117 -20.22 -42.27 9.65
CA THR A 117 -19.73 -41.61 10.86
C THR A 117 -18.33 -42.10 11.25
N PRO A 118 -17.35 -41.21 11.50
CA PRO A 118 -16.21 -41.57 12.33
C PRO A 118 -16.75 -41.96 13.72
N ALA A 119 -16.25 -43.08 14.24
CA ALA A 119 -16.62 -43.59 15.54
C ALA A 119 -16.51 -42.50 16.63
N GLY A 120 -17.48 -42.52 17.55
CA GLY A 120 -17.74 -41.53 18.60
C GLY A 120 -16.51 -40.76 19.09
N ASP A 121 -16.60 -39.44 18.95
CA ASP A 121 -15.61 -38.49 19.43
C ASP A 121 -15.60 -38.45 20.97
N ALA A 122 -14.45 -38.21 21.57
CA ALA A 122 -14.14 -38.37 23.00
C ALA A 122 -14.87 -37.40 23.97
N THR A 123 -15.93 -36.74 23.51
CA THR A 123 -16.54 -35.54 24.11
C THR A 123 -17.82 -35.84 24.90
N GLY A 124 -18.41 -37.03 24.74
CA GLY A 124 -19.68 -37.42 25.36
C GLY A 124 -20.89 -36.57 24.93
N ARG A 125 -20.70 -35.57 24.06
CA ARG A 125 -21.75 -34.73 23.49
C ARG A 125 -22.18 -35.26 22.13
N THR A 126 -23.46 -35.14 21.84
CA THR A 126 -24.03 -35.56 20.56
C THR A 126 -23.66 -34.56 19.46
N LYS A 127 -23.52 -35.04 18.21
CA LYS A 127 -23.33 -34.19 17.02
C LYS A 127 -24.35 -33.05 16.96
N ARG A 128 -25.59 -33.31 17.40
CA ARG A 128 -26.68 -32.33 17.46
C ARG A 128 -26.38 -31.17 18.42
N GLU A 129 -25.79 -31.45 19.57
CA GLU A 129 -25.43 -30.43 20.57
C GLU A 129 -24.28 -29.54 20.06
N VAL A 130 -23.26 -30.15 19.45
CA VAL A 130 -22.15 -29.41 18.83
C VAL A 130 -22.66 -28.48 17.72
N MET A 131 -23.52 -29.00 16.84
CA MET A 131 -24.10 -28.20 15.75
C MET A 131 -25.00 -27.06 16.24
N ALA A 132 -25.69 -27.25 17.37
CA ALA A 132 -26.47 -26.18 17.99
C ALA A 132 -25.58 -25.06 18.55
N MET A 133 -24.44 -25.41 19.17
CA MET A 133 -23.45 -24.42 19.65
C MET A 133 -22.82 -23.65 18.48
N VAL A 134 -22.37 -24.36 17.44
CA VAL A 134 -21.81 -23.75 16.22
C VAL A 134 -22.82 -22.77 15.61
N LYS A 135 -24.08 -23.16 15.50
CA LYS A 135 -25.14 -22.27 14.99
C LYS A 135 -25.32 -21.04 15.89
N ALA A 136 -25.34 -21.21 17.21
CA ALA A 136 -25.46 -20.10 18.16
C ALA A 136 -24.28 -19.12 18.07
N ILE A 137 -23.07 -19.62 17.83
CA ILE A 137 -21.88 -18.80 17.59
C ILE A 137 -22.01 -18.02 16.28
N VAL A 138 -22.31 -18.69 15.17
CA VAL A 138 -22.42 -18.04 13.83
C VAL A 138 -23.54 -16.99 13.80
N ASP A 139 -24.66 -17.26 14.49
CA ASP A 139 -25.79 -16.34 14.58
C ASP A 139 -25.54 -15.18 15.57
N ASP A 140 -24.49 -15.23 16.40
CA ASP A 140 -24.16 -14.14 17.31
C ASP A 140 -23.68 -12.91 16.50
N PRO A 141 -24.32 -11.74 16.66
CA PRO A 141 -23.98 -10.53 15.91
C PRO A 141 -22.61 -9.94 16.27
N GLU A 142 -22.00 -10.38 17.38
CA GLU A 142 -20.63 -10.03 17.78
C GLU A 142 -19.60 -11.06 17.28
N TYR A 143 -20.04 -12.22 16.76
CA TYR A 143 -19.13 -13.20 16.20
C TYR A 143 -18.60 -12.73 14.84
N ASP A 144 -17.28 -12.56 14.79
CA ASP A 144 -16.54 -12.40 13.56
C ASP A 144 -15.16 -13.04 13.69
N PRO A 145 -14.89 -14.18 13.02
CA PRO A 145 -13.67 -14.95 13.18
C PRO A 145 -12.38 -14.21 12.77
N TYR A 146 -12.50 -13.05 12.13
CA TYR A 146 -11.39 -12.23 11.65
C TYR A 146 -11.09 -11.00 12.52
N HIS A 147 -11.80 -10.82 13.63
CA HIS A 147 -11.64 -9.68 14.54
C HIS A 147 -11.23 -10.09 15.97
N LEU A 148 -10.77 -9.11 16.77
CA LEU A 148 -10.07 -9.35 18.04
C LEU A 148 -10.95 -9.87 19.19
N ASP A 149 -12.28 -9.87 19.05
CA ASP A 149 -13.22 -10.17 20.14
C ASP A 149 -13.86 -11.58 20.06
N VAL A 150 -13.35 -12.46 19.18
CA VAL A 150 -13.84 -13.83 18.99
C VAL A 150 -13.88 -14.63 20.29
N GLU A 151 -12.86 -14.48 21.13
CA GLU A 151 -12.74 -15.26 22.37
C GLU A 151 -13.89 -14.99 23.34
N ALA A 152 -14.40 -13.75 23.40
CA ALA A 152 -15.53 -13.41 24.27
C ALA A 152 -16.83 -14.11 23.82
N VAL A 153 -17.01 -14.28 22.52
CA VAL A 153 -18.16 -14.99 21.95
C VAL A 153 -18.00 -16.51 22.12
N LEU A 154 -16.79 -17.04 21.90
CA LEU A 154 -16.49 -18.44 22.16
C LEU A 154 -16.64 -18.79 23.65
N ASP A 155 -16.21 -17.94 24.57
CA ASP A 155 -16.42 -18.13 26.01
C ASP A 155 -17.91 -18.19 26.37
N ARG A 156 -18.71 -17.31 25.77
CA ARG A 156 -20.16 -17.20 26.01
C ARG A 156 -20.91 -18.47 25.58
N HIS A 157 -20.59 -19.02 24.41
CA HIS A 157 -21.35 -20.13 23.82
C HIS A 157 -20.69 -21.50 23.98
N ALA A 158 -19.36 -21.53 24.13
CA ALA A 158 -18.52 -22.72 24.15
C ALA A 158 -17.54 -22.76 25.35
N GLY A 159 -17.67 -21.87 26.34
CA GLY A 159 -16.78 -21.84 27.51
C GLY A 159 -16.86 -23.06 28.44
N SER A 160 -17.88 -23.92 28.28
CA SER A 160 -18.00 -25.19 29.00
C SER A 160 -17.30 -26.37 28.30
N LEU A 161 -16.70 -26.14 27.14
CA LEU A 161 -15.94 -27.13 26.38
C LEU A 161 -14.50 -27.23 26.91
N THR A 162 -13.89 -28.39 26.72
CA THR A 162 -12.43 -28.51 26.88
C THR A 162 -11.71 -27.68 25.81
N PRO A 163 -10.40 -27.36 25.98
CA PRO A 163 -9.66 -26.61 24.96
C PRO A 163 -9.70 -27.24 23.57
N ASP A 164 -9.56 -28.57 23.47
CA ASP A 164 -9.59 -29.28 22.18
C ASP A 164 -11.00 -29.28 21.55
N GLU A 165 -12.04 -29.47 22.37
CA GLU A 165 -13.44 -29.37 21.92
C GLU A 165 -13.78 -27.97 21.43
N ARG A 166 -13.30 -26.94 22.14
CA ARG A 166 -13.50 -25.54 21.78
C ARG A 166 -12.81 -25.19 20.48
N ALA A 167 -11.58 -25.69 20.26
CA ALA A 167 -10.87 -25.50 19.00
C ALA A 167 -11.65 -26.12 17.81
N ASN A 168 -12.22 -27.31 18.00
CA ASN A 168 -13.06 -27.94 16.98
C ASN A 168 -14.35 -27.16 16.69
N VAL A 169 -15.00 -26.61 17.73
CA VAL A 169 -16.20 -25.77 17.58
C VAL A 169 -15.88 -24.42 16.92
N ASP A 170 -14.76 -23.78 17.27
CA ASP A 170 -14.30 -22.56 16.58
C ASP A 170 -14.03 -22.83 15.10
N MET A 171 -13.31 -23.92 14.78
CA MET A 171 -13.04 -24.31 13.41
C MET A 171 -14.33 -24.53 12.60
N GLU A 172 -15.27 -25.30 13.13
CA GLU A 172 -16.56 -25.54 12.46
C GLU A 172 -17.38 -24.24 12.33
N ALA A 173 -17.37 -23.37 13.35
CA ALA A 173 -18.02 -22.06 13.29
C ALA A 173 -17.40 -21.15 12.22
N ARG A 174 -16.08 -21.15 12.04
CA ARG A 174 -15.39 -20.44 10.95
C ARG A 174 -15.84 -20.94 9.58
N ILE A 175 -15.86 -22.25 9.38
CA ILE A 175 -16.31 -22.88 8.11
C ILE A 175 -17.74 -22.44 7.79
N ARG A 176 -18.64 -22.52 8.77
CA ARG A 176 -20.06 -22.15 8.57
C ARG A 176 -20.30 -20.65 8.50
N PHE A 177 -19.39 -19.84 9.01
CA PHE A 177 -19.44 -18.39 8.86
C PHE A 177 -19.04 -17.94 7.45
N SER A 178 -18.29 -18.73 6.69
CA SER A 178 -17.83 -18.33 5.34
C SER A 178 -18.94 -17.84 4.40
N PRO A 179 -20.09 -18.53 4.25
CA PRO A 179 -21.21 -18.00 3.46
C PRO A 179 -21.80 -16.68 4.02
N VAL A 180 -21.78 -16.52 5.35
CA VAL A 180 -22.22 -15.28 6.03
C VAL A 180 -21.25 -14.15 5.74
N PHE A 181 -19.95 -14.40 5.80
CA PHE A 181 -18.88 -13.46 5.46
C PHE A 181 -19.07 -12.88 4.05
N ASP A 182 -19.31 -13.73 3.05
CA ASP A 182 -19.55 -13.27 1.67
C ASP A 182 -20.84 -12.45 1.53
N ALA A 183 -21.88 -12.82 2.27
CA ALA A 183 -23.11 -12.04 2.32
C ALA A 183 -22.90 -10.66 2.98
N LEU A 184 -22.14 -10.60 4.08
CA LEU A 184 -21.78 -9.35 4.77
C LEU A 184 -20.96 -8.46 3.85
N ARG A 185 -19.94 -8.99 3.17
CA ARG A 185 -19.08 -8.24 2.24
C ARG A 185 -19.87 -7.66 1.07
N ARG A 186 -20.80 -8.43 0.49
CA ARG A 186 -21.69 -7.94 -0.59
C ARG A 186 -22.60 -6.80 -0.13
N ARG A 187 -23.09 -6.85 1.11
CA ARG A 187 -23.95 -5.81 1.70
C ARG A 187 -23.18 -4.57 2.16
N ALA A 188 -21.93 -4.72 2.56
CA ALA A 188 -21.14 -3.64 3.15
C ALA A 188 -20.88 -2.48 2.20
N ARG A 189 -20.61 -2.75 0.91
CA ARG A 189 -20.29 -1.70 -0.06
C ARG A 189 -21.45 -0.71 -0.30
N PRO A 190 -22.69 -1.14 -0.60
CA PRO A 190 -23.82 -0.22 -0.70
C PRO A 190 -24.06 0.62 0.57
N ILE A 191 -23.84 0.03 1.75
CA ILE A 191 -23.96 0.75 3.03
C ILE A 191 -22.88 1.82 3.14
N ALA A 192 -21.62 1.48 2.84
CA ALA A 192 -20.51 2.43 2.83
C ALA A 192 -20.78 3.60 1.86
N GLU A 193 -21.24 3.31 0.64
CA GLU A 193 -21.57 4.33 -0.35
C GLU A 193 -22.70 5.26 0.13
N SER A 194 -23.73 4.70 0.78
CA SER A 194 -24.80 5.49 1.39
C SER A 194 -24.28 6.38 2.53
N LEU A 195 -23.47 5.85 3.44
CA LEU A 195 -22.94 6.61 4.59
C LEU A 195 -22.03 7.75 4.15
N VAL A 196 -21.13 7.49 3.19
CA VAL A 196 -20.26 8.53 2.62
C VAL A 196 -21.10 9.63 1.97
N SER A 197 -22.14 9.27 1.22
CA SER A 197 -23.03 10.24 0.56
C SER A 197 -23.85 11.07 1.54
N GLN A 198 -24.26 10.51 2.68
CA GLN A 198 -25.13 11.19 3.64
C GLN A 198 -24.35 12.11 4.59
N HIS A 199 -23.12 11.74 4.94
CA HIS A 199 -22.37 12.39 6.01
C HIS A 199 -21.09 13.10 5.55
N ALA A 200 -20.65 12.89 4.30
CA ALA A 200 -19.44 13.49 3.74
C ALA A 200 -18.24 13.42 4.72
N PRO A 201 -17.77 12.20 5.07
CA PRO A 201 -16.70 12.03 6.04
C PRO A 201 -15.43 12.77 5.63
N ASP A 202 -14.73 13.28 6.65
CA ASP A 202 -13.43 13.93 6.48
C ASP A 202 -12.43 12.97 5.80
N PRO A 203 -11.74 13.37 4.70
CA PRO A 203 -10.72 12.56 4.02
C PRO A 203 -9.60 12.04 4.92
N PHE A 204 -9.34 12.68 6.05
CA PHE A 204 -8.32 12.25 7.01
C PHE A 204 -8.90 11.69 8.31
N LEU A 205 -10.18 11.27 8.30
CA LEU A 205 -10.85 10.64 9.43
C LEU A 205 -10.01 9.52 10.07
N SER A 206 -9.31 8.72 9.26
CA SER A 206 -8.50 7.59 9.73
C SER A 206 -7.31 7.97 10.62
N TYR A 207 -6.90 9.26 10.65
CA TYR A 207 -5.83 9.75 11.51
C TYR A 207 -6.32 10.10 12.92
N ASP A 208 -7.58 10.51 13.06
CA ASP A 208 -8.13 11.03 14.32
C ASP A 208 -9.10 10.04 15.00
N MET A 209 -9.76 9.18 14.23
CA MET A 209 -10.69 8.16 14.73
C MET A 209 -10.61 6.90 13.87
N LYS A 210 -10.83 5.72 14.47
CA LYS A 210 -10.98 4.49 13.68
C LYS A 210 -12.26 4.60 12.86
N VAL A 211 -12.18 4.37 11.55
CA VAL A 211 -13.35 4.41 10.64
C VAL A 211 -14.49 3.51 11.14
N VAL A 212 -14.18 2.41 11.82
CA VAL A 212 -15.16 1.54 12.48
C VAL A 212 -16.00 2.28 13.54
N ASP A 213 -15.37 3.10 14.37
CA ASP A 213 -16.06 3.86 15.42
C ASP A 213 -16.94 4.95 14.80
N TRP A 214 -16.47 5.58 13.72
CA TRP A 214 -17.27 6.50 12.92
C TRP A 214 -18.53 5.83 12.35
N VAL A 215 -18.39 4.62 11.79
CA VAL A 215 -19.53 3.86 11.25
C VAL A 215 -20.53 3.55 12.36
N ARG A 216 -20.05 3.10 13.54
CA ARG A 216 -20.90 2.79 14.70
C ARG A 216 -21.65 4.02 15.22
N GLU A 217 -21.00 5.19 15.24
CA GLU A 217 -21.64 6.44 15.65
C GLU A 217 -22.73 6.90 14.67
N ARG A 218 -22.47 6.76 13.36
CA ARG A 218 -23.33 7.28 12.30
C ARG A 218 -24.44 6.34 11.85
N ALA A 219 -24.31 5.05 12.15
CA ALA A 219 -25.33 4.05 11.88
C ALA A 219 -25.46 3.07 13.06
N PRO A 220 -25.96 3.54 14.22
CA PRO A 220 -26.09 2.73 15.44
C PRO A 220 -27.07 1.56 15.29
N GLU A 221 -27.93 1.58 14.27
CA GLU A 221 -28.85 0.50 13.91
C GLU A 221 -28.19 -0.63 13.10
N LEU A 222 -26.97 -0.44 12.59
CA LEU A 222 -26.25 -1.50 11.90
C LEU A 222 -25.88 -2.60 12.89
N GLU A 223 -25.96 -3.84 12.41
CA GLU A 223 -25.47 -4.99 13.15
C GLU A 223 -24.00 -4.77 13.57
N PRO A 224 -23.61 -5.00 14.84
CA PRO A 224 -22.29 -4.66 15.36
C PRO A 224 -21.10 -5.10 14.51
N ARG A 225 -21.13 -6.33 13.97
CA ARG A 225 -20.09 -6.84 13.06
C ARG A 225 -20.03 -6.12 11.72
N MET A 226 -21.16 -5.63 11.19
CA MET A 226 -21.24 -4.97 9.88
C MET A 226 -20.33 -3.74 9.78
N ALA A 227 -20.13 -3.01 10.89
CA ALA A 227 -19.27 -1.83 10.90
C ALA A 227 -17.83 -2.13 10.43
N SER A 228 -17.30 -3.30 10.81
CA SER A 228 -15.97 -3.76 10.41
C SER A 228 -15.87 -4.06 8.91
N TYR A 229 -16.96 -4.49 8.27
CA TYR A 229 -17.00 -4.76 6.83
C TYR A 229 -17.21 -3.49 6.00
N VAL A 230 -17.95 -2.53 6.56
CA VAL A 230 -18.23 -1.23 5.92
C VAL A 230 -16.99 -0.34 5.94
N ALA A 231 -16.23 -0.34 7.04
CA ALA A 231 -15.10 0.56 7.24
C ALA A 231 -14.02 0.49 6.13
N PRO A 232 -13.57 -0.68 5.64
CA PRO A 232 -12.61 -0.75 4.54
C PRO A 232 -13.08 -0.09 3.24
N TRP A 233 -14.37 -0.21 2.91
CA TRP A 233 -14.94 0.46 1.73
C TRP A 233 -15.01 1.96 1.88
N ILE A 234 -15.27 2.46 3.10
CA ILE A 234 -15.20 3.89 3.39
C ILE A 234 -13.76 4.37 3.30
N ASP A 235 -12.80 3.65 3.89
CA ASP A 235 -11.39 4.01 3.83
C ASP A 235 -10.86 4.05 2.38
N GLU A 236 -11.26 3.11 1.53
CA GLU A 236 -10.93 3.13 0.09
C GLU A 236 -11.48 4.38 -0.62
N LYS A 237 -12.68 4.85 -0.24
CA LYS A 237 -13.27 6.08 -0.79
C LYS A 237 -12.53 7.31 -0.28
N LEU A 238 -12.26 7.36 1.03
CA LEU A 238 -11.51 8.45 1.66
C LEU A 238 -10.08 8.56 1.10
N ASP A 239 -9.44 7.43 0.77
CA ASP A 239 -8.11 7.43 0.17
C ASP A 239 -8.08 8.21 -1.16
N LYS A 240 -9.10 8.02 -2.02
CA LYS A 240 -9.21 8.76 -3.28
C LYS A 240 -9.34 10.26 -3.05
N ASP A 241 -10.11 10.66 -2.05
CA ASP A 241 -10.31 12.08 -1.73
C ASP A 241 -9.07 12.68 -1.05
N ARG A 242 -8.39 11.92 -0.19
CA ARG A 242 -7.09 12.27 0.38
C ARG A 242 -6.01 12.44 -0.70
N GLN A 243 -5.96 11.56 -1.69
CA GLN A 243 -5.07 11.70 -2.85
C GLN A 243 -5.38 12.96 -3.68
N ARG A 244 -6.66 13.36 -3.78
CA ARG A 244 -7.03 14.63 -4.42
C ARG A 244 -6.59 15.83 -3.59
N ALA A 245 -6.77 15.77 -2.27
CA ALA A 245 -6.31 16.81 -1.35
C ALA A 245 -4.79 16.99 -1.42
N TYR A 246 -4.02 15.91 -1.40
CA TYR A 246 -2.56 15.96 -1.57
C TYR A 246 -2.12 16.53 -2.92
N ARG A 247 -2.82 16.20 -4.02
CA ARG A 247 -2.55 16.81 -5.33
C ARG A 247 -2.78 18.32 -5.34
N ARG A 248 -3.89 18.78 -4.75
CA ARG A 248 -4.15 20.22 -4.60
C ARG A 248 -3.09 20.92 -3.74
N ALA A 249 -2.62 20.26 -2.67
CA ALA A 249 -1.53 20.78 -1.85
C ALA A 249 -0.21 20.88 -2.64
N GLU A 250 0.09 19.91 -3.52
CA GLU A 250 1.25 19.98 -4.41
C GLU A 250 1.13 21.10 -5.44
N ASP A 251 -0.05 21.31 -6.02
CA ASP A 251 -0.30 22.42 -6.94
C ASP A 251 -0.14 23.77 -6.22
N ALA A 252 -0.70 23.90 -5.02
CA ALA A 252 -0.51 25.08 -4.19
C ALA A 252 0.98 25.32 -3.85
N ALA A 253 1.73 24.26 -3.53
CA ALA A 253 3.18 24.34 -3.33
C ALA A 253 3.91 24.89 -4.57
N ARG A 254 3.51 24.45 -5.76
CA ARG A 254 4.07 24.93 -7.04
C ARG A 254 3.75 26.41 -7.25
N ASP A 255 2.51 26.83 -6.97
CA ASP A 255 2.07 28.21 -7.14
C ASP A 255 2.77 29.15 -6.17
N VAL A 256 2.89 28.78 -4.89
CA VAL A 256 3.66 29.55 -3.91
C VAL A 256 5.11 29.69 -4.38
N LEU A 257 5.74 28.59 -4.80
CA LEU A 257 7.13 28.63 -5.28
C LEU A 257 7.31 29.49 -6.53
N ALA A 258 6.33 29.50 -7.44
CA ALA A 258 6.33 30.33 -8.63
C ALA A 258 6.09 31.83 -8.33
N SER A 259 5.38 32.13 -7.24
CA SER A 259 5.12 33.50 -6.79
C SER A 259 6.32 34.16 -6.12
N LEU A 260 7.27 33.37 -5.60
CA LEU A 260 8.50 33.90 -5.01
C LEU A 260 9.32 34.64 -6.06
N ASP A 261 9.87 35.79 -5.67
CA ASP A 261 10.85 36.46 -6.51
C ASP A 261 12.10 35.56 -6.68
N PRO A 262 12.85 35.70 -7.79
CA PRO A 262 13.98 34.83 -8.08
C PRO A 262 15.05 34.77 -6.98
N GLU A 263 15.30 35.88 -6.29
CA GLU A 263 16.30 35.97 -5.24
C GLU A 263 15.86 35.22 -3.98
N THR A 264 14.60 35.41 -3.55
CA THR A 264 14.03 34.67 -2.41
C THR A 264 13.98 33.18 -2.68
N ARG A 265 13.62 32.77 -3.90
CA ARG A 265 13.60 31.36 -4.31
C ARG A 265 15.00 30.73 -4.29
N ASP A 266 16.01 31.41 -4.84
CA ASP A 266 17.37 30.89 -4.83
C ASP A 266 17.92 30.76 -3.40
N ARG A 267 17.61 31.73 -2.52
CA ARG A 267 17.93 31.66 -1.09
C ARG A 267 17.21 30.49 -0.39
N PHE A 268 15.94 30.25 -0.73
CA PHE A 268 15.17 29.12 -0.20
C PHE A 268 15.84 27.78 -0.58
N GLY A 269 16.27 27.65 -1.84
CA GLY A 269 17.00 26.48 -2.33
C GLY A 269 18.32 26.23 -1.58
N PHE A 270 19.09 27.28 -1.32
CA PHE A 270 20.37 27.15 -0.59
C PHE A 270 20.25 27.03 0.94
N ALA A 271 19.11 27.37 1.52
CA ALA A 271 18.93 27.31 2.97
C ALA A 271 19.05 25.86 3.47
N SER A 272 19.98 25.60 4.38
CA SER A 272 20.26 24.23 4.88
C SER A 272 19.31 23.78 6.00
N ARG A 273 18.62 24.71 6.66
CA ARG A 273 17.73 24.43 7.80
C ARG A 273 16.28 24.60 7.39
N ASN A 274 15.47 23.58 7.67
CA ASN A 274 14.03 23.61 7.40
C ASN A 274 13.35 24.80 8.08
N ALA A 275 13.66 25.08 9.35
CA ALA A 275 13.09 26.24 10.05
C ALA A 275 13.35 27.59 9.36
N ILE A 276 14.48 27.75 8.67
CA ILE A 276 14.76 28.97 7.89
C ILE A 276 13.90 28.97 6.62
N ARG A 277 13.87 27.85 5.89
CA ARG A 277 13.03 27.69 4.70
C ARG A 277 11.57 27.97 5.00
N ASP A 278 11.05 27.35 6.04
CA ASP A 278 9.66 27.48 6.48
C ASP A 278 9.38 28.94 6.88
N GLY A 279 10.31 29.59 7.59
CA GLY A 279 10.19 31.01 7.94
C GLY A 279 10.21 31.97 6.74
N MET A 280 10.85 31.61 5.62
CA MET A 280 10.89 32.43 4.42
C MET A 280 9.58 32.41 3.63
N VAL A 281 8.82 31.32 3.73
CA VAL A 281 7.57 31.11 2.98
C VAL A 281 6.34 31.09 3.87
N ALA A 282 6.50 31.30 5.18
CA ALA A 282 5.44 31.16 6.17
C ALA A 282 4.20 31.98 5.81
N GLU A 283 4.36 33.25 5.47
CA GLU A 283 3.26 34.15 5.09
C GLU A 283 2.51 33.62 3.86
N ALA A 284 3.23 33.34 2.77
CA ALA A 284 2.64 32.84 1.52
C ALA A 284 1.98 31.46 1.67
N VAL A 285 2.51 30.60 2.55
CA VAL A 285 1.92 29.30 2.85
C VAL A 285 0.69 29.47 3.75
N ASP A 286 0.73 30.37 4.74
CA ASP A 286 -0.40 30.60 5.65
C ASP A 286 -1.59 31.28 4.94
N GLU A 287 -1.35 32.06 3.88
CA GLU A 287 -2.39 32.56 2.96
C GLU A 287 -3.18 31.43 2.26
N LEU A 288 -2.59 30.24 2.12
CA LEU A 288 -3.31 29.07 1.58
C LEU A 288 -4.41 28.59 2.51
N SER A 289 -4.42 28.98 3.79
CA SER A 289 -5.50 28.62 4.72
C SER A 289 -6.88 29.11 4.26
N GLU A 290 -6.93 30.16 3.44
CA GLU A 290 -8.17 30.70 2.87
C GLU A 290 -8.69 29.90 1.67
N THR A 291 -7.83 29.10 1.02
CA THR A 291 -8.13 28.47 -0.28
C THR A 291 -8.00 26.94 -0.26
N LEU A 292 -7.14 26.39 0.61
CA LEU A 292 -6.88 24.97 0.73
C LEU A 292 -7.69 24.37 1.89
N GLU A 293 -8.66 23.54 1.54
CA GLU A 293 -9.41 22.76 2.54
C GLU A 293 -8.47 21.84 3.33
N HIS A 294 -8.71 21.69 4.64
CA HIS A 294 -7.85 20.93 5.56
C HIS A 294 -6.40 21.44 5.64
N PHE A 295 -6.20 22.76 5.49
CA PHE A 295 -4.89 23.40 5.55
C PHE A 295 -4.02 22.93 6.73
N ASP A 296 -4.58 22.88 7.94
CA ASP A 296 -3.83 22.47 9.14
C ASP A 296 -3.16 21.09 9.01
N ARG A 297 -3.76 20.16 8.25
CA ARG A 297 -3.20 18.83 8.00
C ARG A 297 -2.28 18.78 6.78
N LEU A 298 -2.47 19.70 5.83
CA LEU A 298 -1.74 19.73 4.57
C LEU A 298 -0.54 20.68 4.58
N ARG A 299 -0.44 21.61 5.53
CA ARG A 299 0.62 22.62 5.61
C ARG A 299 2.02 22.01 5.54
N ASP A 300 2.28 21.00 6.35
CA ASP A 300 3.57 20.30 6.36
C ASP A 300 3.84 19.57 5.03
N HIS A 301 2.79 19.07 4.38
CA HIS A 301 2.89 18.47 3.06
C HIS A 301 3.22 19.49 1.97
N VAL A 302 2.59 20.67 2.00
CA VAL A 302 2.90 21.80 1.11
C VAL A 302 4.37 22.17 1.25
N LEU A 303 4.85 22.42 2.48
CA LEU A 303 6.26 22.77 2.74
C LEU A 303 7.22 21.67 2.27
N TYR A 304 6.88 20.40 2.51
CA TYR A 304 7.65 19.27 2.00
C TYR A 304 7.72 19.26 0.46
N LYS A 305 6.58 19.43 -0.21
CA LYS A 305 6.51 19.43 -1.68
C LYS A 305 7.22 20.62 -2.31
N MET A 306 7.10 21.82 -1.73
CA MET A 306 7.85 23.00 -2.17
C MET A 306 9.35 22.74 -2.22
N ARG A 307 9.91 22.08 -1.21
CA ARG A 307 11.35 21.74 -1.16
C ARG A 307 11.76 20.79 -2.28
N GLY A 308 10.95 19.77 -2.55
CA GLY A 308 11.21 18.83 -3.65
C GLY A 308 11.12 19.51 -5.02
N LEU A 309 10.05 20.27 -5.24
CA LEU A 309 9.80 20.99 -6.49
C LEU A 309 10.87 22.05 -6.77
N GLU A 310 11.36 22.74 -5.75
CA GLU A 310 12.40 23.75 -5.95
C GLU A 310 13.70 23.15 -6.46
N GLU A 311 14.10 22.00 -5.91
CA GLU A 311 15.28 21.28 -6.37
C GLU A 311 15.08 20.70 -7.78
N GLU A 312 13.90 20.12 -8.04
CA GLU A 312 13.56 19.53 -9.35
C GLU A 312 13.52 20.59 -10.47
N LEU A 313 12.85 21.72 -10.23
CA LEU A 313 12.59 22.72 -11.26
C LEU A 313 13.74 23.71 -11.43
N TYR A 314 14.42 24.08 -10.34
CA TYR A 314 15.37 25.19 -10.33
C TYR A 314 16.77 24.80 -9.86
N GLY A 315 16.95 23.66 -9.19
CA GLY A 315 18.19 23.28 -8.54
C GLY A 315 19.42 23.37 -9.45
N LEU A 316 19.42 22.63 -10.56
CA LEU A 316 20.55 22.61 -11.49
C LEU A 316 20.85 23.99 -12.11
N SER A 317 19.80 24.72 -12.50
CA SER A 317 19.94 26.04 -13.13
C SER A 317 20.52 27.06 -12.15
N ARG A 318 19.93 27.14 -10.95
CA ARG A 318 20.41 27.96 -9.82
C ARG A 318 21.89 27.71 -9.56
N GLU A 319 22.28 26.45 -9.39
CA GLU A 319 23.65 26.10 -9.04
C GLU A 319 24.67 26.51 -10.10
N LYS A 320 24.37 26.31 -11.39
CA LYS A 320 25.24 26.74 -12.49
C LYS A 320 25.40 28.25 -12.54
N ARG A 321 24.30 29.02 -12.44
CA ARG A 321 24.34 30.49 -12.44
C ARG A 321 25.19 31.02 -11.29
N TYR A 322 24.99 30.49 -10.08
CA TYR A 322 25.79 30.87 -8.92
C TYR A 322 27.26 30.49 -9.07
N ALA A 323 27.59 29.36 -9.69
CA ALA A 323 28.98 28.98 -9.95
C ALA A 323 29.67 29.97 -10.90
N THR A 324 29.03 30.37 -12.00
CA THR A 324 29.56 31.37 -12.94
C THR A 324 29.83 32.70 -12.25
N VAL A 325 28.86 33.21 -11.49
CA VAL A 325 29.02 34.48 -10.79
C VAL A 325 30.08 34.38 -9.69
N ALA A 326 30.16 33.26 -8.99
CA ALA A 326 31.23 32.98 -8.03
C ALA A 326 32.62 33.01 -8.65
N GLN A 327 32.81 32.43 -9.83
CA GLN A 327 34.10 32.44 -10.53
C GLN A 327 34.52 33.86 -10.91
N ALA A 328 33.59 34.66 -11.43
CA ALA A 328 33.85 36.06 -11.79
C ALA A 328 34.18 36.91 -10.55
N LEU A 329 33.42 36.76 -9.47
CA LEU A 329 33.67 37.48 -8.21
C LEU A 329 34.99 37.06 -7.55
N ALA A 330 35.40 35.80 -7.68
CA ALA A 330 36.66 35.31 -7.11
C ALA A 330 37.91 35.98 -7.72
N GLN A 331 37.80 36.57 -8.91
CA GLN A 331 38.88 37.35 -9.53
C GLN A 331 39.01 38.76 -8.95
N ARG A 332 37.96 39.26 -8.29
CA ARG A 332 37.83 40.66 -7.86
C ARG A 332 37.85 40.82 -6.36
N LEU A 333 37.30 39.84 -5.64
CA LEU A 333 37.22 39.85 -4.19
C LEU A 333 38.44 39.15 -3.55
N PRO A 334 38.90 39.63 -2.38
CA PRO A 334 40.17 39.20 -1.79
C PRO A 334 40.13 37.79 -1.20
N SER A 335 38.94 37.19 -1.02
CA SER A 335 38.81 35.86 -0.42
C SER A 335 37.52 35.14 -0.81
N LYS A 336 37.54 33.81 -0.75
CA LYS A 336 36.34 32.96 -0.91
C LYS A 336 35.24 33.29 0.10
N ALA A 337 35.60 33.69 1.32
CA ALA A 337 34.61 34.08 2.33
C ALA A 337 33.89 35.39 1.96
N ALA A 338 34.58 36.32 1.28
CA ALA A 338 33.95 37.52 0.75
C ALA A 338 32.99 37.18 -0.40
N VAL A 339 33.40 36.32 -1.34
CA VAL A 339 32.54 35.84 -2.43
C VAL A 339 31.29 35.13 -1.89
N ALA A 340 31.45 34.23 -0.92
CA ALA A 340 30.32 33.52 -0.30
C ALA A 340 29.34 34.48 0.37
N ARG A 341 29.85 35.51 1.07
CA ARG A 341 29.02 36.54 1.70
C ARG A 341 28.24 37.37 0.68
N GLU A 342 28.89 37.77 -0.41
CA GLU A 342 28.28 38.56 -1.48
C GLU A 342 27.14 37.79 -2.16
N LEU A 343 27.32 36.48 -2.37
CA LEU A 343 26.31 35.59 -2.93
C LEU A 343 25.25 35.14 -1.91
N GLY A 344 25.39 35.46 -0.62
CA GLY A 344 24.47 35.00 0.41
C GLY A 344 24.46 33.47 0.63
N ILE A 345 25.55 32.78 0.31
CA ILE A 345 25.68 31.31 0.47
C ILE A 345 26.79 30.94 1.45
N THR A 346 26.80 29.69 1.93
CA THR A 346 27.88 29.23 2.81
C THR A 346 29.18 29.01 2.02
N PRO A 347 30.37 29.19 2.63
CA PRO A 347 31.64 28.86 1.97
C PRO A 347 31.76 27.40 1.52
N ASN A 348 31.08 26.48 2.22
CA ASN A 348 31.04 25.08 1.82
C ASN A 348 30.22 24.88 0.54
N THR A 349 29.05 25.51 0.46
CA THR A 349 28.23 25.55 -0.76
C THR A 349 29.03 26.14 -1.92
N LEU A 350 29.69 27.28 -1.71
CA LEU A 350 30.55 27.91 -2.73
C LEU A 350 31.62 26.95 -3.26
N ASN A 351 32.36 26.27 -2.38
CA ASN A 351 33.40 25.32 -2.81
C ASN A 351 32.80 24.16 -3.61
N ARG A 352 31.64 23.63 -3.21
CA ARG A 352 30.93 22.59 -3.96
C ARG A 352 30.57 23.10 -5.35
N LEU A 353 29.93 24.27 -5.46
CA LEU A 353 29.50 24.84 -6.74
C LEU A 353 30.67 25.02 -7.71
N LEU A 354 31.77 25.62 -7.25
CA LEU A 354 32.97 25.82 -8.08
C LEU A 354 33.63 24.50 -8.54
N THR A 355 33.46 23.42 -7.77
CA THR A 355 34.01 22.10 -8.13
C THR A 355 33.08 21.34 -9.07
N SER A 356 31.76 21.40 -8.82
CA SER A 356 30.74 20.66 -9.56
C SER A 356 30.39 21.29 -10.91
N TYR A 357 30.48 22.62 -11.04
CA TYR A 357 30.10 23.35 -12.25
C TYR A 357 31.23 24.29 -12.69
N PRO A 358 32.26 23.74 -13.36
CA PRO A 358 33.39 24.53 -13.82
C PRO A 358 33.08 25.36 -15.08
N GLN A 359 32.01 25.03 -15.80
CA GLN A 359 31.63 25.69 -17.05
C GLN A 359 30.75 26.92 -16.77
N ASP A 360 31.05 28.01 -17.46
CA ASP A 360 30.24 29.22 -17.39
C ASP A 360 28.94 29.08 -18.17
N VAL A 361 27.87 29.66 -17.62
CA VAL A 361 26.58 29.82 -18.27
C VAL A 361 26.29 31.30 -18.50
N ASP A 362 25.45 31.59 -19.50
CA ASP A 362 25.03 32.97 -19.73
C ASP A 362 24.14 33.46 -18.59
N ILE A 363 24.39 34.69 -18.13
CA ILE A 363 23.64 35.34 -17.06
C ILE A 363 22.82 36.45 -17.69
N ASP A 364 21.51 36.20 -17.78
CA ASP A 364 20.53 37.12 -18.35
C ASP A 364 20.60 38.51 -17.67
N GLU A 365 20.32 39.56 -18.44
CA GLU A 365 20.29 40.94 -17.92
C GLU A 365 19.25 41.14 -16.82
N SER A 366 18.16 40.36 -16.87
CA SER A 366 17.09 40.36 -15.86
C SER A 366 17.43 39.55 -14.60
N ASP A 367 18.53 38.81 -14.59
CA ASP A 367 18.94 38.01 -13.45
C ASP A 367 19.43 38.90 -12.31
N HIS A 368 18.91 38.67 -11.10
CA HIS A 368 19.37 39.38 -9.92
C HIS A 368 20.88 39.24 -9.65
N LEU A 369 21.51 38.14 -10.05
CA LEU A 369 22.96 37.95 -9.91
C LEU A 369 23.78 38.86 -10.83
N ARG A 370 23.20 39.33 -11.94
CA ARG A 370 23.85 40.29 -12.84
C ARG A 370 24.20 41.59 -12.10
N ARG A 371 23.29 42.04 -11.22
CA ARG A 371 23.50 43.24 -10.39
C ARG A 371 24.72 43.08 -9.46
N LEU A 372 25.01 41.87 -8.97
CA LEU A 372 26.19 41.59 -8.15
C LEU A 372 27.48 41.69 -8.97
N LEU A 373 27.46 41.23 -10.22
CA LEU A 373 28.61 41.36 -11.13
C LEU A 373 28.90 42.81 -11.49
N GLU A 374 27.87 43.64 -11.62
CA GLU A 374 27.99 45.06 -11.95
C GLU A 374 28.43 45.90 -10.75
N ALA A 375 27.92 45.60 -9.55
CA ALA A 375 28.31 46.29 -8.32
C ALA A 375 29.79 46.07 -7.93
N ASN A 376 30.40 45.00 -8.45
CA ASN A 376 31.79 44.62 -8.18
C ASN A 376 32.69 44.78 -9.42
N GLN A 377 32.34 45.67 -10.36
CA GLN A 377 33.27 46.17 -11.40
C GLN A 377 34.06 47.35 -10.86
#